data_AF-A0A087S375-F1
#
_entry.id   AF-A0A087S375-F1
#
_cell.length_a   1.000
_cell.length_b   1.000
_cell.length_c   1.000
_cell.angle_alpha   90.00
_cell.angle_beta   90.00
_cell.angle_gamma   90.00
#
_symmetry.space_group_name_H-M   'P 1'
#
loop_
_entity.id
_entity.type
_entity.pdbx_description
1 polymer ?
#
loop_
_entity_poly.entity_id
_entity_poly.type
_entity_poly.pdbx_seq_one_letter_code
_entity_poly.pdbx_strand_id
1 'polypeptide(L)'
;MAIIYGISEATKDFLKKMPKGVKSLDDIEKIHQKLTQEYDDLENKGLIAKFSRWNKKRQIKKIEDNADSKEHKGARGEVQALEKLSELPDDFHIFCGVNKGLKGYITYRRKRNLKSAQMDFVVVSKRVVAVIEVKNWSSHYYKNHYGIPPHEQVDRAGRVLWISIQSSWFSPKKPPVSSVLLSIQGNIGYNDDYGYVSVKNLNNINYFLQNKEIQFSEKEVNRLIGRIKGDITK
;
A
#
# COMPACT_ATOMS: atom_id res chain seq x y z
N MET A 1 1.72 15.40 12.99
CA MET A 1 1.07 14.42 12.10
C MET A 1 1.89 14.37 10.83
N ALA A 2 2.19 13.18 10.33
CA ALA A 2 3.06 13.01 9.17
C ALA A 2 2.48 13.65 7.91
N ILE A 3 3.38 14.00 6.99
CA ILE A 3 3.03 14.61 5.71
C ILE A 3 2.78 13.49 4.70
N ILE A 4 1.54 13.37 4.22
CA ILE A 4 1.11 12.28 3.32
C ILE A 4 1.05 12.77 1.88
N TYR A 5 1.58 11.96 0.95
CA TYR A 5 1.57 12.19 -0.49
C TYR A 5 0.90 11.02 -1.21
N GLY A 6 -0.09 11.31 -2.06
CA GLY A 6 -0.78 10.30 -2.86
C GLY A 6 -1.90 9.58 -2.11
N ILE A 7 -2.42 8.52 -2.72
CA ILE A 7 -3.47 7.65 -2.19
C ILE A 7 -3.02 6.21 -2.39
N SER A 8 -3.37 5.32 -1.45
CA SER A 8 -3.14 3.86 -1.54
C SER A 8 -3.58 3.30 -2.89
N GLU A 9 -2.69 2.56 -3.57
CA GLU A 9 -2.99 2.02 -4.90
C GLU A 9 -4.04 0.90 -4.82
N ALA A 10 -3.97 0.01 -3.82
CA ALA A 10 -5.01 -0.99 -3.62
C ALA A 10 -6.38 -0.34 -3.36
N THR A 11 -6.42 0.77 -2.63
CA THR A 11 -7.65 1.54 -2.42
C THR A 11 -8.17 2.09 -3.75
N LYS A 12 -7.32 2.72 -4.57
CA LYS A 12 -7.72 3.20 -5.90
C LYS A 12 -8.26 2.08 -6.78
N ASP A 13 -7.55 0.96 -6.87
CA ASP A 13 -7.93 -0.17 -7.72
C ASP A 13 -9.22 -0.84 -7.26
N PHE A 14 -9.43 -0.93 -5.95
CA PHE A 14 -10.66 -1.43 -5.38
C PHE A 14 -11.84 -0.49 -5.68
N LEU A 15 -11.66 0.83 -5.53
CA LEU A 15 -12.70 1.82 -5.82
C LEU A 15 -13.08 1.86 -7.32
N LYS A 16 -12.13 1.61 -8.25
CA LYS A 16 -12.45 1.44 -9.68
C LYS A 16 -13.43 0.28 -9.94
N LYS A 17 -13.38 -0.75 -9.09
CA LYS A 17 -14.31 -1.90 -9.12
C LYS A 17 -15.61 -1.66 -8.38
N MET A 18 -15.87 -0.45 -7.85
CA MET A 18 -17.10 -0.13 -7.14
C MET A 18 -18.14 0.63 -8.00
N PRO A 19 -19.40 0.77 -7.55
CA PRO A 19 -20.35 1.70 -8.15
C PRO A 19 -19.85 3.15 -8.10
N LYS A 20 -20.22 3.98 -9.09
CA LYS A 20 -19.73 5.37 -9.24
C LYS A 20 -19.95 6.28 -8.03
N GLY A 21 -20.86 5.92 -7.12
CA GLY A 21 -21.13 6.68 -5.90
C GLY A 21 -20.08 6.47 -4.80
N VAL A 22 -19.36 5.34 -4.80
CA VAL A 22 -18.40 4.97 -3.76
C VAL A 22 -17.09 5.70 -3.99
N LYS A 23 -16.74 6.63 -3.10
CA LYS A 23 -15.51 7.44 -3.22
C LYS A 23 -14.43 7.03 -2.22
N SER A 24 -14.83 6.38 -1.13
CA SER A 24 -13.95 5.87 -0.08
C SER A 24 -14.42 4.50 0.41
N LEU A 25 -13.60 3.79 1.20
CA LEU A 25 -14.00 2.54 1.83
C LEU A 25 -15.15 2.75 2.82
N ASP A 26 -15.20 3.90 3.49
CA ASP A 26 -16.23 4.25 4.48
C ASP A 26 -17.60 4.52 3.83
N ASP A 27 -17.62 4.86 2.54
CA ASP A 27 -18.86 5.08 1.80
C ASP A 27 -19.58 3.78 1.42
N ILE A 28 -18.88 2.65 1.44
CA ILE A 28 -19.39 1.37 0.91
C ILE A 28 -20.66 0.95 1.64
N GLU A 29 -20.64 0.96 2.96
CA GLU A 29 -21.79 0.55 3.78
C GLU A 29 -22.97 1.50 3.60
N LYS A 30 -22.71 2.82 3.65
CA LYS A 30 -23.74 3.85 3.47
C LYS A 30 -24.42 3.74 2.10
N ILE A 31 -23.63 3.53 1.04
CA ILE A 31 -24.15 3.41 -0.32
C ILE A 31 -24.86 2.08 -0.51
N HIS A 32 -24.36 1.00 0.08
CA HIS A 32 -25.04 -0.28 0.07
C HIS A 32 -26.43 -0.17 0.71
N GLN A 33 -26.53 0.36 1.93
CA GLN A 33 -27.79 0.59 2.63
C GLN A 33 -28.75 1.46 1.82
N LYS A 34 -28.26 2.58 1.28
CA LYS A 34 -29.06 3.47 0.43
C LYS A 34 -29.58 2.77 -0.82
N LEU A 35 -28.72 2.01 -1.52
CA LEU A 35 -29.13 1.29 -2.72
C LEU A 35 -30.17 0.20 -2.42
N THR A 36 -30.05 -0.48 -1.28
CA THR A 36 -31.01 -1.50 -0.83
C THR A 36 -32.37 -0.88 -0.50
N GLN A 37 -32.40 0.20 0.29
CA GLN A 37 -33.63 0.94 0.57
C GLN A 37 -34.32 1.41 -0.73
N GLU A 38 -33.55 2.04 -1.63
CA GLU A 38 -34.08 2.50 -2.91
C GLU A 38 -34.48 1.35 -3.85
N TYR A 39 -33.99 0.12 -3.64
CA TYR A 39 -34.40 -1.06 -4.39
C TYR A 39 -35.73 -1.61 -3.85
N ASP A 40 -35.91 -1.63 -2.54
CA ASP A 40 -37.13 -2.08 -1.85
C ASP A 40 -38.29 -1.10 -2.11
N ASP A 41 -38.04 0.21 -2.11
CA ASP A 41 -39.03 1.25 -2.43
C ASP A 41 -39.59 1.18 -3.87
N LEU A 42 -38.95 0.41 -4.76
CA LEU A 42 -39.38 0.20 -6.14
C LEU A 42 -40.29 -1.03 -6.30
N GLU A 43 -40.63 -1.71 -5.21
CA GLU A 43 -41.36 -3.00 -5.25
C GLU A 43 -42.74 -2.93 -5.91
N ASN A 44 -43.36 -1.75 -5.95
CA ASN A 44 -44.73 -1.53 -6.45
C ASN A 44 -44.87 -0.53 -7.62
N LYS A 45 -43.78 -0.21 -8.33
CA LYS A 45 -43.81 0.81 -9.41
C LYS A 45 -43.68 0.17 -10.80
N GLY A 46 -44.30 0.78 -11.82
CA GLY A 46 -44.47 0.24 -13.18
C GLY A 46 -43.19 -0.04 -14.00
N LEU A 47 -43.31 -0.17 -15.33
CA LEU A 47 -42.21 -0.64 -16.22
C LEU A 47 -40.89 0.16 -16.10
N ILE A 48 -40.96 1.48 -15.91
CA ILE A 48 -39.77 2.34 -15.72
C ILE A 48 -39.02 1.99 -14.42
N ALA A 49 -39.76 1.59 -13.37
CA ALA A 49 -39.17 1.14 -12.13
C ALA A 49 -38.48 -0.22 -12.27
N LYS A 50 -38.89 -1.10 -13.20
CA LYS A 50 -38.19 -2.38 -13.45
C LYS A 50 -36.77 -2.16 -13.97
N PHE A 51 -36.55 -1.22 -14.89
CA PHE A 51 -35.21 -0.88 -15.38
C PHE A 51 -34.33 -0.25 -14.29
N SER A 52 -34.89 0.67 -13.50
CA SER A 52 -34.20 1.26 -12.35
C SER A 52 -33.84 0.20 -11.30
N ARG A 53 -34.78 -0.72 -11.00
CA ARG A 53 -34.61 -1.83 -10.05
C ARG A 53 -33.51 -2.79 -10.51
N TRP A 54 -33.42 -3.10 -11.80
CA TRP A 54 -32.34 -3.91 -12.36
C TRP A 54 -30.97 -3.23 -12.20
N ASN A 55 -30.87 -1.93 -12.51
CA ASN A 55 -29.63 -1.16 -12.35
C ASN A 55 -29.19 -1.08 -10.87
N LYS A 56 -30.11 -0.93 -9.92
CA LYS A 56 -29.81 -0.93 -8.48
C LYS A 56 -29.37 -2.31 -8.00
N LYS A 57 -30.10 -3.37 -8.38
CA LYS A 57 -29.73 -4.76 -8.07
C LYS A 57 -28.32 -5.11 -8.54
N ARG A 58 -27.95 -4.67 -9.75
CA ARG A 58 -26.61 -4.86 -10.28
C ARG A 58 -25.54 -4.13 -9.47
N GLN A 59 -25.83 -2.93 -8.96
CA GLN A 59 -24.90 -2.18 -8.11
C GLN A 59 -24.75 -2.78 -6.72
N ILE A 60 -25.85 -3.22 -6.10
CA ILE A 60 -25.85 -3.96 -4.81
C ILE A 60 -24.98 -5.21 -4.95
N LYS A 61 -25.29 -6.06 -5.95
CA LYS A 61 -24.53 -7.26 -6.23
C LYS A 61 -23.04 -6.98 -6.46
N LYS A 62 -22.72 -5.87 -7.15
CA LYS A 62 -21.32 -5.46 -7.38
C LYS A 62 -20.60 -5.14 -6.06
N ILE A 63 -21.27 -4.56 -5.06
CA ILE A 63 -20.70 -4.34 -3.73
C ILE A 63 -20.53 -5.69 -3.00
N GLU A 64 -21.57 -6.52 -2.96
CA GLU A 64 -21.57 -7.83 -2.29
C GLU A 64 -20.49 -8.77 -2.85
N ASP A 65 -20.41 -8.91 -4.17
CA ASP A 65 -19.43 -9.75 -4.87
C ASP A 65 -17.97 -9.32 -4.56
N ASN A 66 -17.75 -8.04 -4.24
CA ASN A 66 -16.41 -7.49 -3.95
C ASN A 66 -16.12 -7.38 -2.45
N ALA A 67 -17.10 -7.55 -1.56
CA ALA A 67 -16.95 -7.35 -0.11
C ALA A 67 -15.92 -8.30 0.52
N ASP A 68 -15.74 -9.49 -0.05
CA ASP A 68 -14.76 -10.48 0.45
C ASP A 68 -13.54 -10.67 -0.46
N SER A 69 -13.41 -9.84 -1.48
CA SER A 69 -12.33 -9.91 -2.46
C SER A 69 -10.94 -9.71 -1.83
N LYS A 70 -9.91 -10.25 -2.48
CA LYS A 70 -8.52 -10.07 -2.05
C LYS A 70 -8.12 -8.59 -2.10
N GLU A 71 -8.65 -7.88 -3.09
CA GLU A 71 -8.46 -6.45 -3.30
C GLU A 71 -9.08 -5.63 -2.17
N HIS A 72 -10.29 -5.97 -1.71
CA HIS A 72 -10.87 -5.31 -0.54
C HIS A 72 -10.02 -5.51 0.71
N LYS A 73 -9.58 -6.76 0.96
CA LYS A 73 -8.75 -7.11 2.11
C LYS A 73 -7.39 -6.39 2.07
N GLY A 74 -6.80 -6.26 0.88
CA GLY A 74 -5.60 -5.48 0.62
C GLY A 74 -5.81 -3.99 0.89
N ALA A 75 -6.84 -3.38 0.29
CA ALA A 75 -7.18 -1.98 0.48
C ALA A 75 -7.42 -1.62 1.95
N ARG A 76 -8.16 -2.47 2.69
CA ARG A 76 -8.34 -2.29 4.15
C ARG A 76 -7.04 -2.36 4.92
N GLY A 77 -6.13 -3.26 4.52
CA GLY A 77 -4.80 -3.36 5.13
C GLY A 77 -3.98 -2.09 4.94
N GLU A 78 -3.96 -1.55 3.71
CA GLU A 78 -3.26 -0.30 3.41
C GLU A 78 -3.87 0.91 4.13
N VAL A 79 -5.20 0.98 4.26
CA VAL A 79 -5.84 2.04 5.05
C VAL A 79 -5.44 1.98 6.51
N GLN A 80 -5.48 0.80 7.15
CA GLN A 80 -5.03 0.63 8.53
C GLN A 80 -3.54 0.98 8.72
N ALA A 81 -2.71 0.62 7.75
CA ALA A 81 -1.30 0.98 7.76
C ALA A 81 -1.11 2.51 7.65
N LEU A 82 -1.84 3.17 6.75
CA LEU A 82 -1.76 4.62 6.56
C LEU A 82 -2.28 5.38 7.78
N GLU A 83 -3.39 4.95 8.37
CA GLU A 83 -3.90 5.48 9.64
C GLU A 83 -2.81 5.40 10.71
N LYS A 84 -2.18 4.23 10.88
CA LYS A 84 -1.11 4.06 11.85
C LYS A 84 0.10 4.94 11.55
N LEU A 85 0.57 4.97 10.31
CA LEU A 85 1.70 5.80 9.90
C LEU A 85 1.41 7.30 10.04
N SER A 86 0.15 7.74 9.88
CA SER A 86 -0.24 9.15 10.02
C SER A 86 0.01 9.70 11.43
N GLU A 87 0.02 8.84 12.45
CA GLU A 87 0.34 9.20 13.84
C GLU A 87 1.82 9.64 14.02
N LEU A 88 2.69 9.38 13.05
CA LEU A 88 4.09 9.83 13.11
C LEU A 88 4.17 11.38 13.17
N PRO A 89 5.29 11.94 13.68
CA PRO A 89 5.50 13.38 13.70
C PRO A 89 5.58 13.98 12.28
N ASP A 90 5.50 15.30 12.20
CA ASP A 90 5.47 16.07 10.95
C ASP A 90 6.79 16.11 10.18
N ASP A 91 7.88 15.58 10.75
CA ASP A 91 9.16 15.34 10.05
C ASP A 91 9.19 14.01 9.27
N PHE A 92 8.10 13.23 9.30
CA PHE A 92 7.91 12.04 8.47
C PHE A 92 7.06 12.34 7.24
N HIS A 93 7.57 11.93 6.09
CA HIS A 93 6.94 12.03 4.78
C HIS A 93 6.53 10.65 4.29
N ILE A 94 5.24 10.42 4.09
CA ILE A 94 4.67 9.13 3.67
C ILE A 94 4.19 9.24 2.24
N PHE A 95 4.77 8.43 1.35
CA PHE A 95 4.41 8.36 -0.06
C PHE A 95 3.62 7.09 -0.31
N CYS A 96 2.36 7.21 -0.67
CA CYS A 96 1.46 6.10 -0.97
C CYS A 96 1.59 5.71 -2.45
N GLY A 97 1.70 4.41 -2.74
CA GLY A 97 1.70 3.89 -4.11
C GLY A 97 2.86 4.43 -4.95
N VAL A 98 4.10 4.03 -4.65
CA VAL A 98 5.28 4.47 -5.40
C VAL A 98 5.65 3.43 -6.45
N ASN A 99 5.70 3.83 -7.73
CA ASN A 99 6.13 2.97 -8.84
C ASN A 99 7.50 3.40 -9.36
N LYS A 100 8.54 2.68 -8.97
CA LYS A 100 9.92 3.04 -9.30
C LYS A 100 10.51 2.12 -10.37
N GLY A 101 11.01 2.72 -11.44
CA GLY A 101 11.76 2.03 -12.49
C GLY A 101 13.28 2.26 -12.41
N LEU A 102 14.05 1.24 -12.80
CA LEU A 102 15.50 1.31 -12.99
C LEU A 102 15.84 1.53 -14.46
N LYS A 103 17.03 2.07 -14.76
CA LYS A 103 17.52 2.24 -16.15
C LYS A 103 17.66 0.91 -16.90
N GLY A 104 18.03 -0.17 -16.21
CA GLY A 104 18.17 -1.51 -16.80
C GLY A 104 17.70 -2.60 -15.83
N TYR A 105 17.62 -3.83 -16.33
CA TYR A 105 17.37 -4.99 -15.47
C TYR A 105 18.62 -5.32 -14.65
N ILE A 106 18.41 -5.55 -13.36
CA ILE A 106 19.43 -5.93 -12.38
C ILE A 106 19.27 -7.40 -12.00
N THR A 107 20.40 -8.04 -11.71
CA THR A 107 20.43 -9.41 -11.21
C THR A 107 19.97 -9.47 -9.75
N TYR A 108 18.94 -10.26 -9.49
CA TYR A 108 18.47 -10.60 -8.16
C TYR A 108 18.35 -12.13 -8.06
N ARG A 109 18.92 -12.71 -7.01
CA ARG A 109 19.00 -14.18 -6.82
C ARG A 109 19.43 -14.94 -8.09
N ARG A 110 20.55 -14.48 -8.68
CA ARG A 110 21.19 -15.05 -9.89
C ARG A 110 20.39 -14.92 -11.19
N LYS A 111 19.26 -14.19 -11.21
CA LYS A 111 18.46 -13.94 -12.42
C LYS A 111 18.35 -12.45 -12.72
N ARG A 112 18.46 -12.05 -13.99
CA ARG A 112 18.29 -10.65 -14.44
C ARG A 112 16.80 -10.30 -14.51
N ASN A 113 16.17 -10.14 -13.36
CA ASN A 113 14.69 -10.11 -13.22
C ASN A 113 14.16 -8.91 -12.42
N LEU A 114 14.99 -7.91 -12.10
CA LEU A 114 14.58 -6.74 -11.32
C LEU A 114 14.73 -5.45 -12.14
N LYS A 115 13.62 -4.87 -12.59
CA LYS A 115 13.58 -3.65 -13.43
C LYS A 115 12.75 -2.53 -12.80
N SER A 116 11.69 -2.88 -12.09
CA SER A 116 10.83 -1.95 -11.39
C SER A 116 10.21 -2.61 -10.17
N ALA A 117 9.64 -1.81 -9.29
CA ALA A 117 8.79 -2.26 -8.20
C ALA A 117 7.71 -1.22 -7.92
N GLN A 118 6.52 -1.71 -7.60
CA GLN A 118 5.49 -0.95 -6.93
C GLN A 118 5.66 -1.15 -5.43
N MET A 119 5.48 -0.08 -4.65
CA MET A 119 5.65 -0.04 -3.21
C MET A 119 4.39 0.55 -2.59
N ASP A 120 3.81 -0.12 -1.61
CA ASP A 120 2.59 0.38 -0.95
C ASP A 120 2.88 1.71 -0.25
N PHE A 121 3.96 1.77 0.52
CA PHE A 121 4.46 3.01 1.11
C PHE A 121 5.97 3.16 1.00
N VAL A 122 6.41 4.39 0.78
CA VAL A 122 7.77 4.83 1.08
C VAL A 122 7.72 5.88 2.18
N VAL A 123 8.49 5.71 3.24
CA VAL A 123 8.60 6.65 4.35
C VAL A 123 9.97 7.32 4.33
N VAL A 124 10.00 8.65 4.41
CA VAL A 124 11.23 9.44 4.47
C VAL A 124 11.20 10.36 5.68
N SER A 125 12.27 10.36 6.47
CA SER A 125 12.53 11.35 7.50
C SER A 125 14.04 11.56 7.66
N LYS A 126 14.46 12.39 8.61
CA LYS A 126 15.87 12.49 9.00
C LYS A 126 16.49 11.18 9.47
N ARG A 127 15.67 10.23 9.92
CA ARG A 127 16.10 8.99 10.57
C ARG A 127 16.09 7.79 9.63
N VAL A 128 15.23 7.80 8.61
CA VAL A 128 14.97 6.61 7.81
C VAL A 128 14.49 6.93 6.40
N VAL A 129 14.91 6.08 5.46
CA VAL A 129 14.18 5.82 4.22
C VAL A 129 13.69 4.38 4.30
N ALA A 130 12.39 4.15 4.26
CA ALA A 130 11.80 2.82 4.40
C ALA A 130 10.87 2.51 3.23
N VAL A 131 10.94 1.29 2.70
CA VAL A 131 9.87 0.70 1.90
C VAL A 131 9.02 -0.14 2.84
N ILE A 132 7.71 0.06 2.80
CA ILE A 132 6.75 -0.73 3.57
C ILE A 132 5.82 -1.41 2.58
N GLU A 133 5.81 -2.73 2.63
CA GLU A 133 4.85 -3.57 1.92
C GLU A 133 3.83 -4.11 2.93
N VAL A 134 2.55 -3.94 2.65
CA VAL A 134 1.46 -4.31 3.54
C VAL A 134 0.88 -5.66 3.13
N LYS A 135 0.71 -6.54 4.12
CA LYS A 135 0.03 -7.82 3.94
C LYS A 135 -1.03 -8.00 5.02
N ASN A 136 -2.29 -8.01 4.59
CA ASN A 136 -3.45 -8.37 5.40
C ASN A 136 -3.89 -9.82 5.10
N TRP A 137 -2.95 -10.76 5.24
CA TRP A 137 -3.16 -12.16 4.90
C TRP A 137 -3.58 -12.97 6.12
N SER A 138 -4.62 -13.80 5.99
CA SER A 138 -4.94 -14.77 7.02
C SER A 138 -3.83 -15.83 7.14
N SER A 139 -3.74 -16.49 8.29
CA SER A 139 -2.72 -17.53 8.50
C SER A 139 -2.88 -18.69 7.52
N HIS A 140 -4.12 -19.00 7.15
CA HIS A 140 -4.41 -20.00 6.11
C HIS A 140 -3.91 -19.55 4.73
N TYR A 141 -4.15 -18.29 4.34
CA TYR A 141 -3.67 -17.79 3.06
C TYR A 141 -2.15 -17.73 3.00
N TYR A 142 -1.48 -17.24 4.06
CA TYR A 142 -0.02 -17.18 4.11
C TYR A 142 0.63 -18.56 3.96
N LYS A 143 0.13 -19.58 4.68
CA LYS A 143 0.66 -20.95 4.63
C LYS A 143 0.46 -21.62 3.28
N ASN A 144 -0.63 -21.31 2.58
CA ASN A 144 -1.00 -21.93 1.31
C ASN A 144 -0.73 -21.03 0.09
N HIS A 145 -0.04 -19.90 0.27
CA HIS A 145 0.20 -18.96 -0.81
C HIS A 145 1.15 -19.56 -1.85
N TYR A 146 0.70 -19.60 -3.11
CA TYR A 146 1.54 -19.93 -4.25
C TYR A 146 1.97 -18.65 -4.96
N GLY A 147 3.28 -18.46 -5.14
CA GLY A 147 3.85 -17.28 -5.78
C GLY A 147 5.12 -16.79 -5.09
N ILE A 148 5.47 -15.53 -5.38
CA ILE A 148 6.61 -14.87 -4.75
C ILE A 148 6.25 -14.62 -3.26
N PRO A 149 7.04 -15.14 -2.30
CA PRO A 149 6.75 -14.96 -0.88
C PRO A 149 6.77 -13.46 -0.52
N PRO A 150 5.98 -13.03 0.48
CA PRO A 150 5.86 -11.60 0.81
C PRO A 150 7.22 -10.98 1.17
N HIS A 151 8.12 -11.73 1.80
CA HIS A 151 9.50 -11.30 2.09
C HIS A 151 10.29 -10.96 0.82
N GLU A 152 10.20 -11.80 -0.23
CA GLU A 152 10.86 -11.51 -1.50
C GLU A 152 10.27 -10.27 -2.17
N GLN A 153 8.96 -10.05 -2.07
CA GLN A 153 8.32 -8.84 -2.62
C GLN A 153 8.95 -7.58 -2.01
N VAL A 154 9.08 -7.53 -0.68
CA VAL A 154 9.67 -6.38 0.03
C VAL A 154 11.17 -6.23 -0.26
N ASP A 155 11.93 -7.33 -0.28
CA ASP A 155 13.37 -7.30 -0.56
C ASP A 155 13.65 -6.74 -1.97
N ARG A 156 12.89 -7.19 -2.97
CA ARG A 156 12.96 -6.68 -4.34
C ARG A 156 12.62 -5.20 -4.41
N ALA A 157 11.54 -4.78 -3.74
CA ALA A 157 11.10 -3.39 -3.72
C ALA A 157 12.14 -2.47 -3.05
N GLY A 158 12.64 -2.85 -1.87
CA GLY A 158 13.72 -2.14 -1.18
C GLY A 158 14.98 -2.02 -2.02
N ARG A 159 15.38 -3.09 -2.72
CA ARG A 159 16.53 -3.07 -3.64
C ARG A 159 16.31 -2.13 -4.82
N VAL A 160 15.12 -2.11 -5.44
CA VAL A 160 14.81 -1.15 -6.52
C VAL A 160 14.93 0.29 -6.00
N LEU A 161 14.33 0.59 -4.86
CA LEU A 161 14.40 1.93 -4.29
C LEU A 161 15.86 2.32 -4.02
N TRP A 162 16.62 1.47 -3.34
CA TRP A 162 18.02 1.70 -3.00
C TRP A 162 18.88 2.01 -4.24
N ILE A 163 18.81 1.18 -5.28
CA ILE A 163 19.55 1.41 -6.53
C ILE A 163 19.14 2.74 -7.18
N SER A 164 17.84 3.03 -7.20
CA SER A 164 17.32 4.23 -7.84
C SER A 164 17.82 5.51 -7.16
N ILE A 165 17.86 5.54 -5.82
CA ILE A 165 18.33 6.70 -5.07
C ILE A 165 19.84 6.85 -5.22
N GLN A 166 20.58 5.74 -5.16
CA GLN A 166 22.04 5.74 -5.26
C GLN A 166 22.59 6.20 -6.60
N SER A 167 21.89 5.91 -7.69
CA SER A 167 22.37 6.18 -9.06
C SER A 167 22.72 7.65 -9.35
N SER A 168 22.34 8.57 -8.47
CA SER A 168 22.77 9.97 -8.54
C SER A 168 23.00 10.56 -7.15
N TRP A 169 23.42 9.76 -6.17
CA TRP A 169 23.79 10.22 -4.83
C TRP A 169 25.30 10.48 -4.79
N PHE A 170 25.68 11.74 -4.58
CA PHE A 170 27.10 12.16 -4.61
C PHE A 170 27.76 12.19 -3.23
N SER A 171 27.00 11.96 -2.16
CA SER A 171 27.56 11.87 -0.81
C SER A 171 28.30 10.54 -0.64
N PRO A 172 29.45 10.50 0.07
CA PRO A 172 30.19 9.27 0.32
C PRO A 172 29.37 8.22 1.09
N LYS A 173 28.48 8.67 1.99
CA LYS A 173 27.54 7.80 2.68
C LYS A 173 26.27 7.65 1.85
N LYS A 174 26.09 6.46 1.28
CA LYS A 174 24.87 6.13 0.52
C LYS A 174 23.70 5.93 1.48
N PRO A 175 22.49 6.41 1.14
CA PRO A 175 21.33 6.32 2.02
C PRO A 175 20.93 4.84 2.17
N PRO A 176 20.88 4.28 3.39
CA PRO A 176 20.32 2.97 3.59
C PRO A 176 18.80 3.01 3.38
N VAL A 177 18.26 1.92 2.82
CA VAL A 177 16.82 1.73 2.69
C VAL A 177 16.43 0.56 3.61
N SER A 178 15.47 0.80 4.50
CA SER A 178 14.88 -0.24 5.34
C SER A 178 13.75 -0.93 4.58
N SER A 179 13.86 -2.23 4.36
CA SER A 179 12.78 -3.04 3.78
C SER A 179 11.88 -3.57 4.89
N VAL A 180 10.61 -3.18 4.91
CA VAL A 180 9.67 -3.54 5.96
C VAL A 180 8.48 -4.31 5.39
N LEU A 181 8.27 -5.52 5.90
CA LEU A 181 7.05 -6.28 5.69
C LEU A 181 6.09 -5.99 6.86
N LEU A 182 5.00 -5.27 6.59
CA LEU A 182 3.99 -4.94 7.57
C LEU A 182 2.86 -5.98 7.55
N SER A 183 2.87 -6.86 8.54
CA SER A 183 1.84 -7.87 8.77
C SER A 183 0.70 -7.29 9.60
N ILE A 184 -0.41 -6.96 8.97
CA ILE A 184 -1.60 -6.40 9.64
C ILE A 184 -2.14 -7.38 10.70
N GLN A 185 -2.20 -8.66 10.34
CA GLN A 185 -2.70 -9.74 11.19
C GLN A 185 -1.66 -10.25 12.21
N GLY A 186 -0.43 -9.72 12.19
CA GLY A 186 0.66 -10.15 13.08
C GLY A 186 1.11 -11.62 12.95
N ASN A 187 0.72 -12.31 11.88
CA ASN A 187 0.89 -13.75 11.69
C ASN A 187 2.02 -14.14 10.71
N ILE A 188 2.63 -13.16 10.03
CA ILE A 188 3.79 -13.39 9.17
C ILE A 188 5.05 -13.21 10.03
N GLY A 189 5.88 -14.27 10.09
CA GLY A 189 7.14 -14.27 10.84
C GLY A 189 8.33 -13.83 9.99
N TYR A 190 9.47 -13.62 10.63
CA TYR A 190 10.76 -13.38 9.96
C TYR A 190 11.22 -14.61 9.16
N ASN A 191 12.06 -14.39 8.14
CA ASN A 191 12.60 -15.44 7.28
C ASN A 191 14.08 -15.17 6.98
N ASP A 192 14.95 -16.11 7.36
CA ASP A 192 16.41 -16.01 7.22
C ASP A 192 16.89 -15.86 5.77
N ASP A 193 16.14 -16.41 4.80
CA ASP A 193 16.45 -16.25 3.37
C ASP A 193 16.38 -14.77 2.93
N TYR A 194 15.71 -13.93 3.70
CA TYR A 194 15.50 -12.50 3.46
C TYR A 194 15.93 -11.67 4.67
N GLY A 195 17.12 -11.92 5.22
CA GLY A 195 17.59 -11.29 6.46
C GLY A 195 17.64 -9.75 6.48
N TYR A 196 17.54 -9.09 5.33
CA TYR A 196 17.41 -7.62 5.24
C TYR A 196 15.97 -7.10 5.39
N VAL A 197 14.97 -7.99 5.41
CA VAL A 197 13.56 -7.64 5.56
C VAL A 197 13.16 -7.68 7.03
N SER A 198 12.83 -6.50 7.56
CA SER A 198 12.25 -6.38 8.88
C SER A 198 10.76 -6.71 8.83
N VAL A 199 10.30 -7.63 9.66
CA VAL A 199 8.86 -7.91 9.79
C VAL A 199 8.29 -7.15 10.99
N LYS A 200 7.21 -6.40 10.74
CA LYS A 200 6.56 -5.51 11.72
C LYS A 200 5.04 -5.68 11.66
N ASN A 201 4.36 -5.16 12.67
CA ASN A 201 2.90 -5.07 12.75
C ASN A 201 2.49 -3.65 13.17
N LEU A 202 1.19 -3.39 13.24
CA LEU A 202 0.66 -2.07 13.58
C LEU A 202 1.15 -1.57 14.95
N ASN A 203 1.40 -2.47 15.91
CA ASN A 203 1.81 -2.10 17.27
C ASN A 203 3.26 -1.61 17.34
N ASN A 204 4.12 -1.97 16.38
CA ASN A 204 5.56 -1.70 16.47
C ASN A 204 6.15 -0.95 15.26
N ILE A 205 5.37 -0.69 14.21
CA ILE A 205 5.88 -0.01 13.00
C ILE A 205 6.38 1.41 13.29
N ASN A 206 5.60 2.23 13.99
CA ASN A 206 5.99 3.62 14.28
C ASN A 206 7.18 3.68 15.24
N TYR A 207 7.23 2.77 16.22
CA TYR A 207 8.38 2.65 17.13
C TYR A 207 9.65 2.29 16.34
N PHE A 208 9.56 1.34 15.41
CA PHE A 208 10.67 0.94 14.56
C PHE A 208 11.20 2.10 13.68
N LEU A 209 10.31 2.94 13.15
CA LEU A 209 10.69 4.08 12.31
C LEU A 209 11.31 5.23 13.12
N GLN A 210 10.78 5.50 14.32
CA GLN A 210 11.23 6.61 15.17
C GLN A 210 12.54 6.32 15.92
N ASN A 211 12.79 5.06 16.30
CA ASN A 211 13.95 4.69 17.11
C ASN A 211 15.24 4.46 16.30
N LYS A 212 15.30 4.99 15.09
CA LYS A 212 16.54 5.05 14.31
C LYS A 212 17.28 6.35 14.63
N GLU A 213 18.60 6.27 14.62
CA GLU A 213 19.47 7.44 14.70
C GLU A 213 19.22 8.39 13.52
N ILE A 214 19.48 9.69 13.72
CA ILE A 214 19.42 10.67 12.63
C ILE A 214 20.55 10.37 11.64
N GLN A 215 20.20 10.19 10.37
CA GLN A 215 21.13 9.82 9.30
C GLN A 215 21.20 10.86 8.18
N PHE A 216 20.21 11.75 8.10
CA PHE A 216 20.06 12.70 7.00
C PHE A 216 19.87 14.12 7.52
N SER A 217 20.52 15.07 6.84
CA SER A 217 20.23 16.50 6.97
C SER A 217 18.90 16.87 6.31
N GLU A 218 18.36 18.03 6.64
CA GLU A 218 17.15 18.57 5.98
C GLU A 218 17.29 18.66 4.45
N LYS A 219 18.48 19.02 3.97
CA LYS A 219 18.76 19.10 2.53
C LYS A 219 18.69 17.74 1.87
N GLU A 220 19.16 16.69 2.54
CA GLU A 220 19.09 15.32 2.05
C GLU A 220 17.67 14.78 2.08
N VAL A 221 16.90 15.07 3.13
CA VAL A 221 15.47 14.75 3.22
C VAL A 221 14.70 15.38 2.05
N ASN A 222 14.88 16.67 1.81
CA ASN A 222 14.24 17.37 0.68
C ASN A 222 14.64 16.78 -0.69
N ARG A 223 15.90 16.38 -0.85
CA ARG A 223 16.38 15.69 -2.06
C ARG A 223 15.72 14.32 -2.24
N LEU A 224 15.54 13.55 -1.16
CA LEU A 224 14.86 12.26 -1.18
C LEU A 224 13.38 12.41 -1.54
N ILE A 225 12.70 13.38 -0.92
CA ILE A 225 11.31 13.75 -1.23
C ILE A 225 11.16 14.06 -2.72
N GLY A 226 12.01 14.95 -3.26
CA GLY A 226 11.96 15.32 -4.68
C GLY A 226 12.19 14.14 -5.62
N ARG A 227 12.94 13.11 -5.20
CA ARG A 227 13.22 11.90 -5.98
C ARG A 227 12.11 10.86 -5.98
N ILE A 228 11.23 10.89 -4.99
CA ILE A 228 10.14 9.91 -4.82
C ILE A 228 8.82 10.51 -5.30
N LYS A 229 8.61 11.82 -5.11
CA LYS A 229 7.35 12.50 -5.43
C LYS A 229 6.89 12.32 -6.89
N GLY A 230 7.83 12.23 -7.83
CA GLY A 230 7.53 12.02 -9.25
C GLY A 230 7.07 10.61 -9.62
N ASP A 231 7.26 9.64 -8.72
CA ASP A 231 6.95 8.22 -8.94
C ASP A 231 5.66 7.77 -8.23
N ILE A 232 4.97 8.68 -7.54
CA ILE A 232 3.66 8.42 -6.94
C ILE A 232 2.69 8.08 -8.07
N THR A 233 1.96 6.97 -7.94
CA THR A 233 0.90 6.60 -8.88
C THR A 233 -0.14 7.72 -8.92
N LYS A 234 -0.47 8.18 -10.13
CA LYS A 234 -1.52 9.17 -10.34
C LYS A 234 -2.88 8.50 -10.24
#